data_AF-A0A453M0L3-F1
#
_entry.id   AF-A0A453M0L3-F1
#
_cell.length_a   1.000
_cell.length_b   1.000
_cell.length_c   1.000
_cell.angle_alpha   90.00
_cell.angle_beta   90.00
_cell.angle_gamma   90.00
#
_symmetry.space_group_name_H-M   'P 1'
#
loop_
_entity.id
_entity.type
_entity.pdbx_description
1 polymer ?
#
loop_
_entity_poly.entity_id
_entity_poly.type
_entity_poly.pdbx_seq_one_letter_code
_entity_poly.pdbx_strand_id
1 'polypeptide(L)'
;MNNSQSVSVINGFINDLSSAATEVQKEAKELKLLDIHDGRGLIRRRLLNDRLLLAERSFLHAEGLQGRTWYKHLMYSPPEDYESELSFFPGIADAISRRGNQSTRQRQAAVRQELWRVAMAIQRAANVLRGEFGAHNKPINFSVSMAP
;
A
#
# COMPACT_ATOMS: atom_id res chain seq x y z
N MET A 1 -1.96 12.69 16.15
CA MET A 1 -2.68 12.84 14.87
C MET A 1 -4.17 12.67 15.11
N ASN A 2 -4.98 13.60 14.61
CA ASN A 2 -6.43 13.41 14.54
C ASN A 2 -6.79 12.55 13.30
N ASN A 3 -8.03 12.05 13.23
CA ASN A 3 -8.43 11.12 12.16
C ASN A 3 -8.36 11.79 10.76
N SER A 4 -8.70 13.08 10.66
CA SER A 4 -8.68 13.84 9.40
C SER A 4 -7.27 13.97 8.80
N GLN A 5 -6.25 14.20 9.62
CA GLN A 5 -4.85 14.22 9.18
C GLN A 5 -4.37 12.85 8.68
N SER A 6 -4.90 11.76 9.23
CA SER A 6 -4.49 10.41 8.82
C SER A 6 -5.05 10.06 7.43
N VAL A 7 -6.29 10.47 7.16
CA VAL A 7 -6.94 10.29 5.85
C VAL A 7 -6.25 11.13 4.77
N SER A 8 -5.87 12.38 5.08
CA SER A 8 -5.17 13.23 4.09
C SER A 8 -3.81 12.66 3.68
N VAL A 9 -3.08 12.04 4.61
CA VAL A 9 -1.78 11.41 4.32
C VAL A 9 -1.96 10.23 3.35
N ILE A 10 -2.97 9.39 3.58
CA ILE A 10 -3.24 8.25 2.70
C ILE A 10 -3.67 8.70 1.32
N ASN A 11 -4.50 9.73 1.22
CA ASN A 11 -4.87 10.29 -0.08
C ASN A 11 -3.63 10.76 -0.85
N GLY A 12 -2.63 11.32 -0.17
CA GLY A 12 -1.32 11.61 -0.75
C GLY A 12 -0.66 10.38 -1.36
N PHE A 13 -0.53 9.29 -0.60
CA PHE A 13 0.07 8.04 -1.10
C PHE A 13 -0.72 7.39 -2.23
N ILE A 14 -2.06 7.46 -2.20
CA ILE A 14 -2.92 6.98 -3.28
C ILE A 14 -2.67 7.79 -4.56
N ASN A 15 -2.58 9.11 -4.45
CA ASN A 15 -2.26 9.98 -5.59
C ASN A 15 -0.87 9.66 -6.14
N ASP A 16 0.11 9.42 -5.28
CA ASP A 16 1.47 9.04 -5.68
C ASP A 16 1.48 7.70 -6.41
N LEU A 17 0.73 6.70 -5.94
CA LEU A 17 0.58 5.41 -6.63
C LEU A 17 -0.10 5.57 -7.99
N SER A 18 -1.16 6.37 -8.06
CA SER A 18 -1.89 6.65 -9.31
C SER A 18 -0.99 7.33 -10.35
N SER A 19 -0.17 8.28 -9.91
CA SER A 19 0.84 8.94 -10.75
C SER A 19 1.88 7.94 -11.28
N ALA A 20 2.45 7.11 -10.40
CA ALA A 20 3.40 6.06 -10.79
C ALA A 20 2.79 5.07 -11.80
N ALA A 21 1.53 4.68 -11.60
CA ALA A 21 0.82 3.79 -12.51
C ALA A 21 0.62 4.42 -13.90
N THR A 22 0.35 5.73 -13.96
CA THR A 22 0.20 6.48 -15.21
C THR A 22 1.52 6.53 -16.00
N GLU A 23 2.64 6.79 -15.31
CA GLU A 23 3.98 6.77 -15.89
C GLU A 23 4.33 5.38 -16.45
N VAL A 24 4.09 4.32 -15.67
CA VAL A 24 4.29 2.93 -16.08
C VAL A 24 3.40 2.56 -17.26
N GLN A 25 2.15 3.03 -17.31
CA GLN A 25 1.26 2.79 -18.44
C GLN A 25 1.79 3.43 -19.72
N LYS A 26 2.38 4.63 -19.62
CA LYS A 26 3.03 5.30 -20.76
C LYS A 26 4.26 4.51 -21.23
N GLU A 27 5.14 4.12 -20.30
CA GLU A 27 6.32 3.29 -20.62
C GLU A 27 5.91 1.98 -21.30
N ALA A 28 4.87 1.30 -20.79
CA ALA A 28 4.36 0.06 -21.38
C ALA A 28 3.86 0.25 -22.83
N LYS A 29 3.20 1.39 -23.13
CA LYS A 29 2.76 1.73 -24.50
C LYS A 29 3.95 1.96 -25.42
N GLU A 30 4.98 2.66 -24.96
CA GLU A 30 6.22 2.89 -25.73
C GLU A 30 6.94 1.57 -26.03
N LEU A 31 7.09 0.69 -25.03
CA LEU A 31 7.75 -0.60 -25.20
C LEU A 31 7.00 -1.58 -26.12
N LYS A 32 5.69 -1.40 -26.30
CA LYS A 32 4.89 -2.18 -27.27
C LYS A 32 5.19 -1.81 -28.72
N LEU A 33 5.65 -0.60 -28.98
CA LEU A 33 5.98 -0.12 -30.32
C LEU A 33 7.40 -0.53 -30.77
N LEU A 34 8.25 -0.98 -29.83
CA LEU A 34 9.60 -1.44 -30.12
C LEU A 34 9.62 -2.84 -30.74
N ASP A 35 10.59 -3.08 -31.62
CA ASP A 35 10.84 -4.40 -32.21
C ASP A 35 11.13 -5.44 -31.10
N ILE A 36 10.57 -6.64 -31.27
CA ILE A 36 10.78 -7.79 -30.39
C ILE A 36 12.18 -8.38 -30.51
N HIS A 37 12.90 -8.09 -31.60
CA HIS A 37 14.27 -8.55 -31.82
C HIS A 37 15.34 -7.56 -31.31
N ASP A 38 14.95 -6.38 -30.84
CA ASP A 38 15.86 -5.44 -30.17
C ASP A 38 16.19 -5.93 -28.75
N GLY A 39 17.45 -6.33 -28.53
CA GLY A 39 17.95 -6.77 -27.23
C GLY A 39 17.75 -5.74 -26.11
N ARG A 40 17.80 -4.43 -26.43
CA ARG A 40 17.53 -3.38 -25.42
C ARG A 40 16.06 -3.33 -25.05
N GLY A 41 15.16 -3.41 -26.03
CA GLY A 41 13.72 -3.53 -25.82
C GLY A 41 13.34 -4.73 -24.94
N LEU A 42 13.97 -5.89 -25.15
CA LEU A 42 13.74 -7.09 -24.33
C LEU A 42 14.13 -6.89 -22.86
N ILE A 43 15.29 -6.30 -22.59
CA ILE A 43 15.74 -6.02 -21.22
C ILE A 43 14.79 -5.04 -20.52
N ARG A 44 14.38 -3.96 -21.20
CA ARG A 44 13.44 -2.98 -20.63
C ARG A 44 12.08 -3.58 -20.31
N ARG A 45 11.54 -4.45 -21.17
CA ARG A 45 10.29 -5.18 -20.90
C ARG A 45 10.40 -6.09 -19.69
N ARG A 46 11.53 -6.81 -19.54
CA ARG A 46 11.78 -7.65 -18.37
C ARG A 46 11.82 -6.82 -17.09
N LEU A 47 12.54 -5.70 -17.09
CA LEU A 47 12.61 -4.80 -15.94
C LEU A 47 11.23 -4.23 -15.57
N LEU A 48 10.43 -3.87 -16.57
CA LEU A 48 9.06 -3.41 -16.34
C LEU A 48 8.18 -4.52 -15.75
N ASN A 49 8.26 -5.75 -16.27
CA ASN A 49 7.53 -6.90 -15.72
C ASN A 49 7.91 -7.18 -14.26
N ASP A 50 9.20 -7.08 -13.93
CA ASP A 50 9.68 -7.27 -12.56
C ASP A 50 9.13 -6.18 -11.64
N ARG A 51 9.09 -4.90 -12.07
CA ARG A 51 8.46 -3.80 -11.33
C ARG A 51 6.96 -4.05 -11.10
N LEU A 52 6.22 -4.49 -12.12
CA LEU A 52 4.79 -4.79 -12.00
C LEU A 52 4.53 -5.91 -10.98
N LEU A 53 5.31 -6.98 -11.05
CA LEU A 53 5.18 -8.12 -10.14
C LEU A 53 5.58 -7.77 -8.70
N LEU A 54 6.63 -6.96 -8.51
CA LEU A 54 7.06 -6.52 -7.18
C LEU A 54 6.10 -5.48 -6.58
N ALA A 55 5.42 -4.68 -7.40
CA ALA A 55 4.41 -3.73 -6.92
C ALA A 55 3.26 -4.47 -6.24
N GLU A 56 2.76 -5.56 -6.84
CA GLU A 56 1.73 -6.40 -6.22
C GLU A 56 2.21 -7.01 -4.90
N ARG A 57 3.44 -7.53 -4.88
CA ARG A 57 4.05 -8.10 -3.66
C ARG A 57 4.22 -7.07 -2.54
N SER A 58 4.25 -5.78 -2.84
CA SER A 58 4.36 -4.71 -1.84
C SER A 58 3.13 -4.61 -0.94
N PHE A 59 1.99 -5.20 -1.35
CA PHE A 59 0.77 -5.30 -0.53
C PHE A 59 0.77 -6.49 0.43
N LEU A 60 1.81 -7.34 0.40
CA LEU A 60 1.94 -8.44 1.34
C LEU A 60 2.66 -8.00 2.61
N HIS A 61 2.15 -8.45 3.76
CA HIS A 61 2.76 -8.22 5.06
C HIS A 61 3.18 -9.55 5.70
N ALA A 62 4.43 -9.66 6.17
CA ALA A 62 5.02 -10.91 6.62
C ALA A 62 4.26 -11.54 7.80
N GLU A 63 3.71 -10.73 8.70
CA GLU A 63 2.94 -11.15 9.87
C GLU A 63 1.48 -11.52 9.50
N GLY A 64 1.00 -11.05 8.35
CA GLY A 64 -0.40 -11.21 7.91
C GLY A 64 -1.40 -10.37 8.69
N LEU A 65 -2.68 -10.69 8.56
CA LEU A 65 -3.77 -10.01 9.25
C LEU A 65 -3.84 -10.45 10.72
N GLN A 66 -4.33 -9.57 11.58
CA GLN A 66 -4.38 -9.84 13.02
C GLN A 66 -5.38 -10.98 13.31
N GLY A 67 -4.90 -12.06 13.96
CA GLY A 67 -5.72 -13.27 14.19
C GLY A 67 -5.83 -14.18 12.97
N ARG A 68 -5.31 -13.75 11.82
CA ARG A 68 -5.44 -14.39 10.51
C ARG A 68 -4.09 -14.37 9.79
N THR A 69 -3.07 -14.95 10.43
CA THR A 69 -1.66 -14.80 10.03
C THR A 69 -1.36 -15.36 8.63
N TRP A 70 -2.13 -16.33 8.12
CA TRP A 70 -1.96 -16.86 6.77
C TRP A 70 -2.40 -15.89 5.67
N TYR A 71 -3.27 -14.93 5.99
CA TYR A 71 -3.74 -13.92 5.04
C TYR A 71 -2.76 -12.75 5.05
N LYS A 72 -1.91 -12.68 4.02
CA LYS A 72 -0.82 -11.71 3.96
C LYS A 72 -1.19 -10.41 3.24
N HIS A 73 -2.21 -10.44 2.41
CA HIS A 73 -2.54 -9.34 1.52
C HIS A 73 -3.35 -8.25 2.26
N LEU A 74 -2.82 -7.03 2.29
CA LEU A 74 -3.38 -5.93 3.09
C LEU A 74 -4.59 -5.25 2.45
N MET A 75 -4.76 -5.30 1.13
CA MET A 75 -5.94 -4.73 0.46
C MET A 75 -7.11 -5.72 0.36
N TYR A 76 -6.83 -6.99 0.07
CA TYR A 76 -7.83 -8.02 -0.18
C TYR A 76 -7.61 -9.24 0.71
N SER A 77 -8.68 -9.77 1.27
CA SER A 77 -8.73 -11.05 1.95
C SER A 77 -10.18 -11.53 1.94
N PRO A 78 -10.44 -12.85 2.02
CA PRO A 78 -11.76 -13.33 2.40
C PRO A 78 -12.25 -12.62 3.67
N PRO A 79 -13.54 -12.22 3.71
CA PRO A 79 -14.11 -11.57 4.89
C PRO A 79 -14.05 -12.51 6.10
N GLU A 80 -13.87 -11.94 7.30
CA GLU A 80 -13.96 -12.69 8.56
C GLU A 80 -15.42 -12.94 8.93
N ASP A 81 -16.25 -11.91 8.73
CA ASP A 81 -17.69 -11.90 8.83
C ASP A 81 -18.29 -11.35 7.52
N TYR A 82 -19.29 -12.04 6.96
CA TYR A 82 -20.01 -11.55 5.78
C TYR A 82 -20.88 -10.31 6.08
N GLU A 83 -20.92 -9.88 7.35
CA GLU A 83 -21.64 -8.72 7.84
C GLU A 83 -20.84 -7.40 7.71
N SER A 84 -19.53 -7.47 7.44
CA SER A 84 -18.74 -6.26 7.20
C SER A 84 -19.06 -5.67 5.82
N GLU A 85 -19.57 -4.43 5.81
CA GLU A 85 -19.84 -3.67 4.57
C GLU A 85 -18.56 -3.32 3.77
N LEU A 86 -17.38 -3.43 4.40
CA LEU A 86 -16.09 -3.16 3.79
C LEU A 86 -15.50 -4.45 3.21
N SER A 87 -15.51 -4.56 1.87
CA SER A 87 -14.92 -5.68 1.11
C SER A 87 -13.41 -5.57 0.88
N PHE A 88 -12.79 -4.48 1.33
CA PHE A 88 -11.39 -4.14 1.12
C PHE A 88 -10.78 -3.57 2.40
N PHE A 89 -9.44 -3.60 2.50
CA PHE A 89 -8.69 -3.31 3.73
C PHE A 89 -9.17 -4.13 4.94
N PRO A 90 -9.12 -5.46 4.86
CA PRO A 90 -9.65 -6.36 5.89
C PRO A 90 -9.13 -6.01 7.30
N GLY A 91 -7.84 -5.71 7.47
CA GLY A 91 -7.30 -5.33 8.78
C GLY A 91 -7.95 -4.05 9.36
N ILE A 92 -8.27 -3.07 8.52
CA ILE A 92 -8.97 -1.85 8.95
C ILE A 92 -10.43 -2.18 9.29
N ALA A 93 -11.12 -2.94 8.44
CA ALA A 93 -12.49 -3.37 8.68
C ALA A 93 -12.62 -4.15 10.00
N ASP A 94 -11.76 -5.15 10.22
CA ASP A 94 -11.73 -5.95 11.44
C ASP A 94 -11.45 -5.08 12.68
N ALA A 95 -10.54 -4.10 12.57
CA ALA A 95 -10.20 -3.19 13.67
C ALA A 95 -11.35 -2.24 14.03
N ILE A 96 -12.19 -1.87 13.08
CA ILE A 96 -13.40 -1.05 13.29
C ILE A 96 -14.52 -1.92 13.88
N SER A 97 -14.75 -3.10 13.30
CA SER A 97 -15.87 -3.99 13.64
C SER A 97 -15.66 -4.76 14.94
N ARG A 98 -14.42 -4.88 15.44
CA ARG A 98 -14.12 -5.59 16.69
C ARG A 98 -14.93 -5.06 17.87
N ARG A 99 -15.92 -5.86 18.28
CA ARG A 99 -16.67 -5.71 19.52
C ARG A 99 -15.97 -6.48 20.64
N GLY A 100 -15.58 -5.78 21.71
CA GLY A 100 -14.94 -6.38 22.87
C GLY A 100 -14.68 -5.35 23.96
N ASN A 101 -14.18 -5.81 25.12
CA ASN A 101 -13.90 -5.01 26.33
C ASN A 101 -12.73 -4.00 26.18
N GLN A 102 -12.36 -3.67 24.93
CA GLN A 102 -11.30 -2.70 24.65
C GLN A 102 -11.80 -1.29 24.91
N SER A 103 -10.96 -0.48 25.54
CA SER A 103 -11.20 0.96 25.66
C SER A 103 -11.26 1.62 24.27
N THR A 104 -11.98 2.73 24.16
CA THR A 104 -12.04 3.54 22.92
C THR A 104 -10.64 3.89 22.41
N ARG A 105 -9.69 4.16 23.32
CA ARG A 105 -8.30 4.48 22.98
C ARG A 105 -7.56 3.31 22.33
N GLN A 106 -7.75 2.09 22.83
CA GLN A 106 -7.16 0.87 22.27
C GLN A 106 -7.71 0.58 20.87
N ARG A 107 -9.03 0.70 20.67
CA ARG A 107 -9.66 0.51 19.37
C ARG A 107 -9.13 1.50 18.33
N GLN A 108 -9.07 2.79 18.70
CA GLN A 108 -8.50 3.81 17.81
C GLN A 108 -7.02 3.57 17.51
N ALA A 109 -6.24 3.02 18.46
CA ALA A 109 -4.84 2.69 18.22
C ALA A 109 -4.69 1.54 17.21
N ALA A 110 -5.52 0.49 17.32
CA ALA A 110 -5.56 -0.60 16.36
C ALA A 110 -5.91 -0.12 14.95
N VAL A 111 -6.96 0.70 14.81
CA VAL A 111 -7.34 1.28 13.51
C VAL A 111 -6.19 2.10 12.91
N ARG A 112 -5.54 2.97 13.69
CA ARG A 112 -4.39 3.75 13.21
C ARG A 112 -3.21 2.88 12.78
N GLN A 113 -2.97 1.78 13.49
CA GLN A 113 -1.90 0.85 13.14
C GLN A 113 -2.17 0.17 11.79
N GLU A 114 -3.38 -0.34 11.57
CA GLU A 114 -3.75 -0.97 10.30
C GLU A 114 -3.74 0.03 9.14
N LEU A 115 -4.21 1.24 9.41
CA LEU A 115 -4.15 2.35 8.48
C LEU A 115 -2.70 2.68 8.06
N TRP A 116 -1.78 2.73 9.02
CA TRP A 116 -0.36 2.94 8.76
C TRP A 116 0.25 1.79 7.94
N ARG A 117 -0.08 0.54 8.23
CA ARG A 117 0.40 -0.63 7.48
C ARG A 117 -0.02 -0.54 6.01
N VAL A 118 -1.28 -0.22 5.75
CA VAL A 118 -1.82 -0.03 4.39
C VAL A 118 -1.14 1.15 3.68
N ALA A 119 -1.03 2.30 4.36
CA ALA A 119 -0.39 3.50 3.83
C ALA A 119 1.04 3.22 3.36
N MET A 120 1.83 2.53 4.19
CA MET A 120 3.21 2.15 3.86
C MET A 120 3.28 1.14 2.71
N ALA A 121 2.32 0.22 2.60
CA ALA A 121 2.25 -0.71 1.48
C ALA A 121 1.97 0.00 0.15
N ILE A 122 1.04 0.97 0.14
CA ILE A 122 0.74 1.82 -1.03
C ILE A 122 1.98 2.60 -1.46
N GLN A 123 2.67 3.24 -0.50
CA GLN A 123 3.90 3.98 -0.80
C GLN A 123 4.99 3.07 -1.38
N ARG A 124 5.19 1.88 -0.80
CA ARG A 124 6.15 0.89 -1.33
C ARG A 124 5.80 0.48 -2.75
N ALA A 125 4.53 0.19 -3.02
CA ALA A 125 4.06 -0.15 -4.37
C ALA A 125 4.35 0.99 -5.36
N ALA A 126 4.10 2.24 -4.97
CA ALA A 126 4.38 3.41 -5.82
C ALA A 126 5.89 3.53 -6.14
N ASN A 127 6.75 3.35 -5.15
CA ASN A 127 8.21 3.44 -5.32
C ASN A 127 8.73 2.31 -6.21
N VAL A 128 8.27 1.08 -5.97
CA VAL A 128 8.59 -0.07 -6.82
C VAL A 128 8.12 0.15 -8.25
N LEU A 129 6.90 0.69 -8.43
CA LEU A 129 6.42 1.03 -9.76
C LEU A 129 7.29 2.08 -10.43
N ARG A 130 7.94 3.02 -9.72
CA ARG A 130 8.92 3.96 -10.31
C ARG A 130 10.30 3.35 -10.55
N GLY A 131 10.57 2.15 -10.05
CA GLY A 131 11.92 1.57 -10.05
C GLY A 131 12.82 2.17 -8.97
N GLU A 132 12.24 2.87 -7.99
CA GLU A 132 12.94 3.46 -6.86
C GLU A 132 13.14 2.41 -5.76
N PHE A 133 14.09 1.50 -5.99
CA PHE A 133 14.49 0.50 -5.01
C PHE A 133 15.49 1.11 -4.01
N GLY A 134 15.00 2.01 -3.14
CA GLY A 134 15.74 2.42 -1.94
C GLY A 134 16.32 3.85 -1.89
N ALA A 135 15.89 4.79 -2.74
CA ALA A 135 16.28 6.20 -2.59
C ALA A 135 15.03 7.06 -2.34
N HIS A 136 15.11 7.94 -1.34
CA HIS A 136 14.02 8.78 -0.81
C HIS A 136 13.08 8.13 0.21
N ASN A 137 13.66 7.71 1.34
CA ASN A 137 13.03 8.04 2.61
C ASN A 137 13.12 9.57 2.80
N LYS A 138 12.34 10.35 2.02
CA LYS A 138 12.08 11.75 2.40
C LYS A 138 11.47 11.61 3.79
N PRO A 139 12.01 12.26 4.84
CA PRO A 139 11.35 12.26 6.12
C PRO A 139 9.92 12.74 5.84
N ILE A 140 8.94 11.88 6.11
CA ILE A 140 7.57 12.33 6.26
C ILE A 140 7.69 13.34 7.38
N ASN A 141 7.62 14.63 7.04
CA ASN A 141 7.69 15.73 8.00
C ASN A 141 6.44 15.62 8.87
N PHE A 142 6.50 14.76 9.89
CA PHE A 142 5.68 14.88 11.06
C PHE A 142 6.20 16.12 11.79
N SER A 143 5.71 17.29 11.40
CA SER A 143 5.74 18.47 12.25
C SER A 143 4.77 18.24 13.41
N VAL A 144 5.15 17.34 14.33
CA VAL A 144 4.54 17.21 15.64
C VAL A 144 5.59 17.65 16.63
N SER A 145 5.44 18.88 17.10
CA SER A 145 6.06 19.35 18.32
C SER A 145 5.74 18.36 19.44
N MET A 146 6.71 17.54 19.83
CA MET A 146 6.71 16.87 21.12
C MET A 146 7.23 17.90 22.13
N ALA A 147 6.32 18.61 22.78
CA ALA A 147 6.60 19.21 24.06
C ALA A 147 6.39 18.13 25.15
N PRO A 148 7.20 18.15 26.23
CA PRO A 148 7.23 17.13 27.28
C PRO A 148 5.91 16.98 28.05
#